data_AF-A0A0F8ZEM4-F1
#
_entry.id   AF-A0A0F8ZEM4-F1
#
_cell.length_a   1.000
_cell.length_b   1.000
_cell.length_c   1.000
_cell.angle_alpha   90.00
_cell.angle_beta   90.00
_cell.angle_gamma   90.00
#
_symmetry.space_group_name_H-M   'P 1'
#
loop_
_entity.id
_entity.type
_entity.pdbx_description
1 polymer ?
#
loop_
_entity_poly.entity_id
_entity_poly.type
_entity_poly.pdbx_seq_one_letter_code
_entity_poly.pdbx_strand_id
1 'polypeptide(L)'
;MSLETTAENYVTLQEARTDLGIDDDQDDPILAGFIKDANEDVELKLVPYSTQLPLEAGTKVFKAAKRAALIYVRARWRERKKSFELAEKLDKNYETKITDLKKALEAEPTTRTKPVLHSLDYDTEDELFSQRTFT
;
A
#
# COMPACT_ATOMS: atom_id res chain seq x y z
N MET A 1 22.41 9.42 -17.88
CA MET A 1 21.15 10.08 -17.50
C MET A 1 20.54 9.23 -16.40
N SER A 2 20.81 9.58 -15.14
CA SER A 2 20.23 8.87 -14.01
C SER A 2 18.87 9.49 -13.77
N LEU A 3 17.81 8.70 -13.94
CA LEU A 3 16.48 9.06 -13.46
C LEU A 3 16.56 8.98 -11.92
N GLU A 4 17.03 10.05 -11.30
CA GLU A 4 16.70 10.34 -9.91
C GLU A 4 15.21 10.66 -9.89
N THR A 5 14.39 9.61 -9.94
CA THR A 5 13.04 9.67 -9.44
C THR A 5 13.22 10.08 -7.98
N THR A 6 13.02 11.36 -7.68
CA THR A 6 12.89 11.84 -6.31
C THR A 6 11.85 10.95 -5.67
N ALA A 7 12.29 9.98 -4.86
CA ALA A 7 11.38 9.13 -4.12
C ALA A 7 10.57 10.06 -3.22
N GLU A 8 9.32 10.31 -3.57
CA GLU A 8 8.39 10.99 -2.71
C GLU A 8 8.27 10.17 -1.42
N ASN A 9 8.96 10.63 -0.39
CA ASN A 9 8.88 10.04 0.94
C ASN A 9 7.43 10.07 1.42
N TYR A 10 6.94 8.96 1.98
CA TYR A 10 5.58 8.91 2.54
C TYR A 10 5.41 9.88 3.72
N VAL A 11 6.48 10.10 4.48
CA VAL A 11 6.53 11.03 5.62
C VAL A 11 7.71 11.97 5.49
N THR A 12 7.46 13.26 5.72
CA THR A 12 8.50 14.29 5.78
C THR A 12 8.83 14.68 7.23
N LEU A 13 9.97 15.33 7.43
CA LEU A 13 10.42 15.75 8.76
C LEU A 13 9.47 16.77 9.41
N GLN A 14 8.95 17.72 8.64
CA GLN A 14 7.97 18.70 9.13
C GLN A 14 6.68 18.03 9.61
N GLU A 15 6.22 17.01 8.90
CA GLU A 15 5.01 16.27 9.26
C GLU A 15 5.23 15.46 10.54
N ALA A 16 6.37 14.78 10.66
CA ALA A 16 6.71 14.06 11.87
C ALA A 16 6.83 14.98 13.10
N ARG A 17 7.42 16.18 12.95
CA ARG A 17 7.51 17.17 14.04
C ARG A 17 6.14 17.66 14.48
N THR A 18 5.30 18.02 13.52
CA THR A 18 3.93 18.49 13.78
C THR A 18 3.12 17.40 14.49
N ASP A 19 3.29 16.16 14.07
CA ASP A 19 2.57 15.01 14.59
C ASP A 19 3.03 14.59 16.00
N LEU A 20 4.32 14.79 16.31
CA LEU A 20 4.92 14.52 17.63
C LEU A 20 4.83 15.69 18.60
N GLY A 21 4.45 16.89 18.12
CA GLY A 21 4.44 18.13 18.91
C GLY A 21 5.83 18.59 19.33
N ILE A 22 6.82 18.47 18.43
CA ILE A 22 8.21 18.88 18.67
C ILE A 22 8.43 20.25 18.00
N ASP A 23 8.61 21.27 18.83
CA ASP A 23 8.80 22.65 18.37
C ASP A 23 10.28 22.99 18.08
N ASP A 24 11.23 22.28 18.69
CA ASP A 24 12.67 22.46 18.48
C ASP A 24 13.26 21.52 17.40
N ASP A 25 14.47 21.83 16.95
CA ASP A 25 15.22 21.10 15.92
C ASP A 25 16.36 20.25 16.49
N GLN A 26 16.47 20.12 17.81
CA GLN A 26 17.59 19.44 18.47
C GLN A 26 17.68 17.96 18.11
N ASP A 27 16.51 17.34 17.93
CA ASP A 27 16.36 15.92 17.66
C ASP A 27 16.14 15.61 16.16
N ASP A 28 16.20 16.60 15.28
CA ASP A 28 15.98 16.46 13.83
C ASP A 28 16.86 15.38 13.17
N PRO A 29 18.18 15.25 13.50
CA PRO A 29 19.01 14.20 12.92
C PRO A 29 18.54 12.78 13.26
N ILE A 30 18.00 12.61 14.47
CA ILE A 30 17.54 11.30 14.96
C ILE A 30 16.14 11.01 14.39
N LEU A 31 15.29 12.03 14.34
CA LEU A 31 13.99 11.93 13.72
C LEU A 31 14.10 11.61 12.22
N ALA A 32 15.08 12.20 11.52
CA ALA A 32 15.39 11.88 10.13
C ALA A 32 15.76 10.39 9.95
N GLY A 33 16.52 9.82 10.89
CA GLY A 33 16.81 8.38 10.91
C GLY A 33 15.54 7.53 11.01
N PHE A 34 14.66 7.84 11.96
CA PHE A 34 13.39 7.13 12.11
C PHE A 34 12.46 7.26 10.90
N ILE A 35 12.43 8.43 10.25
CA ILE A 35 11.63 8.65 9.04
C ILE A 35 12.17 7.82 7.89
N LYS A 36 13.50 7.77 7.72
CA LYS A 36 14.13 6.94 6.69
C LYS A 36 13.76 5.47 6.89
N ASP A 37 13.94 4.95 8.10
CA ASP A 37 13.59 3.57 8.44
C ASP A 37 12.09 3.28 8.22
N ALA A 38 11.21 4.24 8.56
CA ALA A 38 9.77 4.10 8.37
C ALA A 38 9.39 4.02 6.89
N ASN A 39 9.98 4.87 6.04
CA ASN A 39 9.71 4.87 4.60
C ASN A 39 10.23 3.57 3.96
N GLU A 40 11.45 3.14 4.30
CA GLU A 40 12.03 1.89 3.79
C GLU A 40 11.23 0.65 4.22
N ASP A 41 10.78 0.56 5.48
CA ASP A 41 9.99 -0.59 5.96
C ASP A 41 8.60 -0.64 5.30
N VAL A 42 7.97 0.52 5.10
CA VAL A 42 6.69 0.61 4.38
C VAL A 42 6.88 0.20 2.93
N GLU A 43 7.90 0.70 2.23
CA GLU A 43 8.19 0.28 0.86
C GLU A 43 8.42 -1.23 0.78
N LEU A 44 9.31 -1.78 1.59
CA LEU A 44 9.64 -3.21 1.59
C LEU A 44 8.41 -4.10 1.81
N LYS A 45 7.47 -3.67 2.65
CA LYS A 45 6.21 -4.40 2.90
C LYS A 45 5.18 -4.25 1.77
N LEU A 46 5.29 -3.21 0.95
CA LEU A 46 4.41 -2.93 -0.18
C LEU A 46 4.98 -3.39 -1.53
N VAL A 47 6.29 -3.61 -1.64
CA VAL A 47 6.98 -4.12 -2.85
C VAL A 47 6.27 -5.33 -3.49
N PRO A 48 5.79 -6.34 -2.73
CA PRO A 48 5.13 -7.49 -3.34
C PRO A 48 3.76 -7.17 -3.96
N TYR A 49 3.18 -6.01 -3.65
CA TYR A 49 1.78 -5.67 -3.90
C TYR A 49 1.61 -4.47 -4.84
N SER A 50 2.69 -3.77 -5.18
CA SER A 50 2.67 -2.65 -6.12
C SER A 50 3.84 -2.74 -7.09
N THR A 51 3.59 -2.52 -8.37
CA THR A 51 4.63 -2.45 -9.41
C THR A 51 5.32 -1.09 -9.50
N GLN A 52 4.74 -0.06 -8.88
CA GLN A 52 5.28 1.30 -8.87
C GLN A 52 5.35 1.81 -7.43
N LEU A 53 6.57 2.07 -6.95
CA LEU A 53 6.86 2.68 -5.67
C LEU A 53 7.75 3.92 -5.91
N PRO A 54 7.54 5.03 -5.18
CA PRO A 54 6.48 5.25 -4.20
C PRO A 54 5.08 5.27 -4.84
N LEU A 55 4.04 4.96 -4.05
CA LEU A 55 2.66 5.03 -4.51
C LEU A 55 2.31 6.47 -4.92
N GLU A 56 1.41 6.62 -5.89
CA GLU A 56 1.00 7.95 -6.38
C GLU A 56 0.42 8.81 -5.25
N ALA A 57 1.01 10.00 -5.05
CA ALA A 57 0.61 10.94 -4.02
C ALA A 57 -0.87 11.33 -4.17
N GLY A 58 -1.59 11.34 -3.04
CA GLY A 58 -3.01 11.70 -2.99
C GLY A 58 -3.98 10.52 -3.11
N THR A 59 -3.52 9.34 -3.54
CA THR A 59 -4.33 8.12 -3.53
C THR A 59 -4.72 7.71 -2.10
N LYS A 60 -5.82 6.96 -1.96
CA LYS A 60 -6.25 6.44 -0.65
C LYS A 60 -5.19 5.52 -0.04
N VAL A 61 -4.52 4.75 -0.88
CA VAL A 61 -3.46 3.82 -0.46
C VAL A 61 -2.21 4.60 0.00
N PHE A 62 -1.80 5.64 -0.72
CA PHE A 62 -0.71 6.52 -0.27
C PHE A 62 -0.99 7.16 1.09
N LYS A 63 -2.21 7.67 1.30
CA LYS A 63 -2.62 8.24 2.60
C LYS A 63 -2.58 7.22 3.73
N ALA A 64 -2.91 5.96 3.45
CA ALA A 64 -2.84 4.88 4.42
C ALA A 64 -1.38 4.45 4.71
N ALA A 65 -0.53 4.35 3.69
CA ALA A 65 0.90 4.10 3.82
C ALA A 65 1.60 5.20 4.65
N LYS A 66 1.31 6.46 4.35
CA LYS A 66 1.76 7.62 5.15
C LYS A 66 1.35 7.53 6.62
N ARG A 67 0.10 7.17 6.90
CA ARG A 67 -0.37 6.98 8.29
C ARG A 67 0.36 5.83 8.98
N ALA A 68 0.67 4.75 8.28
CA ALA A 68 1.43 3.64 8.82
C ALA A 68 2.87 4.08 9.17
N ALA A 69 3.55 4.75 8.25
CA ALA A 69 4.88 5.32 8.48
C ALA A 69 4.91 6.29 9.68
N LEU A 70 3.92 7.17 9.83
CA LEU A 70 3.82 8.05 11.01
C LEU A 70 3.68 7.28 12.32
N ILE A 71 2.89 6.20 12.35
CA ILE A 71 2.76 5.37 13.56
C ILE A 71 4.09 4.71 13.93
N TYR A 72 4.84 4.24 12.93
CA TYR A 72 6.17 3.69 13.15
C TYR A 72 7.13 4.73 13.74
N VAL A 73 7.17 5.94 13.17
CA VAL A 73 7.98 7.05 13.70
C VAL A 73 7.59 7.38 15.14
N ARG A 74 6.28 7.40 15.46
CA ARG A 74 5.81 7.59 16.84
C ARG A 74 6.28 6.49 17.77
N ALA A 75 6.21 5.22 17.35
CA ALA A 75 6.64 4.09 18.18
C ALA A 75 8.13 4.24 18.54
N ARG A 76 8.99 4.45 17.54
CA ARG A 76 10.44 4.66 17.73
C ARG A 76 10.76 5.88 18.60
N TRP A 77 10.04 6.98 18.40
CA TRP A 77 10.18 8.16 19.24
C TRP A 77 9.83 7.87 20.71
N ARG A 78 8.77 7.09 20.94
CA ARG A 78 8.30 6.73 22.29
C ARG A 78 9.21 5.70 22.96
N GLU A 79 9.76 4.74 22.22
CA GLU A 79 10.83 3.85 22.69
C GLU A 79 12.03 4.67 23.18
N ARG A 80 12.46 5.66 22.39
CA ARG A 80 13.56 6.55 22.77
C ARG A 80 13.26 7.34 24.04
N LYS A 81 12.02 7.83 24.21
CA LYS A 81 11.55 8.48 25.45
C LYS A 81 11.21 7.48 26.58
N LYS A 82 11.58 6.20 26.43
CA LYS A 82 11.40 5.11 27.42
C LYS A 82 9.95 4.83 27.80
N SER A 83 9.00 5.11 26.90
CA SER A 83 7.58 4.82 27.05
C SER A 83 7.23 3.48 26.37
N PHE A 84 7.75 2.37 26.90
CA PHE A 84 7.71 1.05 26.25
C PHE A 84 6.30 0.50 26.02
N GLU A 85 5.40 0.61 26.99
CA GLU A 85 4.01 0.13 26.84
C GLU A 85 3.27 0.85 25.69
N LEU A 86 3.52 2.15 25.55
CA LEU A 86 2.90 2.97 24.52
C LEU A 86 3.54 2.71 23.15
N ALA A 87 4.85 2.42 23.12
CA ALA A 87 5.53 1.98 21.92
C ALA A 87 4.99 0.64 21.41
N GLU A 88 4.87 -0.38 22.27
CA GLU A 88 4.35 -1.69 21.90
C GLU A 88 2.91 -1.60 21.36
N LYS A 89 2.08 -0.74 21.95
CA LYS A 89 0.72 -0.47 21.45
C LYS A 89 0.74 0.18 20.06
N LEU A 90 1.68 1.09 19.80
CA LEU A 90 1.82 1.73 18.49
C LEU A 90 2.35 0.76 17.45
N ASP A 91 3.28 -0.13 17.80
CA ASP A 91 3.76 -1.18 16.90
C ASP A 91 2.64 -2.14 16.49
N LYS A 92 1.81 -2.60 17.43
CA LYS A 92 0.62 -3.41 17.13
C LYS A 92 -0.34 -2.69 16.17
N ASN A 93 -0.52 -1.38 16.37
CA ASN A 93 -1.36 -0.57 15.47
C ASN A 93 -0.73 -0.42 14.08
N TYR A 94 0.59 -0.30 14.00
CA TYR A 94 1.33 -0.25 12.75
C TYR A 94 1.16 -1.55 11.97
N GLU A 95 1.40 -2.69 12.60
CA GLU A 95 1.24 -4.01 12.00
C GLU A 95 -0.17 -4.21 11.46
N THR A 96 -1.18 -3.90 12.26
CA THR A 96 -2.60 -4.00 11.87
C THR A 96 -2.88 -3.17 10.61
N LYS A 97 -2.40 -1.91 10.57
CA LYS A 97 -2.59 -1.05 9.40
C LYS A 97 -1.89 -1.57 8.15
N ILE A 98 -0.70 -2.13 8.29
CA ILE A 98 0.00 -2.73 7.16
C ILE A 98 -0.74 -3.96 6.65
N THR A 99 -1.27 -4.80 7.55
CA THR A 99 -2.09 -5.95 7.12
C THR A 99 -3.34 -5.51 6.36
N ASP A 100 -4.02 -4.46 6.81
CA ASP A 100 -5.18 -3.91 6.11
C ASP A 100 -4.81 -3.32 4.74
N LEU A 101 -3.66 -2.63 4.67
CA LEU A 101 -3.09 -2.12 3.41
C LEU A 101 -2.80 -3.23 2.40
N LYS A 102 -2.18 -4.32 2.86
CA LYS A 102 -1.89 -5.49 2.01
C LYS A 102 -3.17 -6.07 1.43
N LYS A 103 -4.19 -6.27 2.27
CA LYS A 103 -5.51 -6.75 1.81
C LYS A 103 -6.15 -5.79 0.81
N ALA A 104 -6.04 -4.48 1.02
CA ALA A 104 -6.59 -3.49 0.10
C ALA A 104 -5.91 -3.55 -1.28
N LEU A 105 -4.58 -3.70 -1.31
CA LEU A 105 -3.82 -3.82 -2.55
C LEU A 105 -4.08 -5.16 -3.26
N GLU A 106 -4.24 -6.26 -2.52
CA GLU A 106 -4.68 -7.54 -3.09
C GLU A 106 -6.11 -7.49 -3.64
N ALA A 107 -6.98 -6.68 -3.02
CA ALA A 107 -8.39 -6.54 -3.39
C ALA A 107 -8.63 -5.53 -4.53
N GLU A 108 -7.65 -4.71 -4.91
CA GLU A 108 -7.78 -3.89 -6.11
C GLU A 108 -7.88 -4.83 -7.33
N PRO A 109 -9.02 -4.82 -8.06
CA PRO A 109 -9.22 -5.74 -9.16
C PRO A 109 -8.16 -5.45 -10.22
N THR A 110 -7.29 -6.41 -10.46
CA THR A 110 -6.42 -6.42 -11.64
C THR A 110 -7.33 -6.32 -12.86
N THR A 111 -7.40 -5.14 -13.48
CA THR A 111 -8.11 -4.93 -14.73
C THR A 111 -7.45 -5.77 -15.82
N ARG A 112 -7.91 -7.02 -15.99
CA ARG A 112 -7.82 -7.80 -17.25
C ARG A 112 -8.55 -9.15 -17.20
N THR A 113 -9.82 -9.18 -16.82
CA THR A 113 -10.72 -10.12 -17.51
C THR A 113 -10.96 -9.54 -18.90
N LYS A 114 -10.17 -10.00 -19.88
CA LYS A 114 -10.44 -9.79 -21.31
C LYS A 114 -11.94 -10.04 -21.54
N PRO A 115 -12.66 -9.20 -22.31
CA PRO A 115 -13.93 -9.65 -22.86
C PRO A 115 -13.59 -10.85 -23.74
N VAL A 116 -13.91 -12.06 -23.26
CA VAL A 116 -14.04 -13.20 -24.17
C VAL A 116 -15.24 -12.84 -25.02
N LEU A 117 -14.96 -12.25 -26.18
CA LEU A 117 -15.87 -12.27 -27.31
C LEU A 117 -16.19 -13.74 -27.54
N HIS A 118 -17.31 -14.21 -26.99
CA HIS A 118 -17.96 -15.38 -27.55
C HIS A 118 -18.31 -14.97 -28.97
N SER A 119 -17.46 -15.39 -29.90
CA SER A 119 -17.81 -15.50 -31.30
C SER A 119 -19.18 -16.16 -31.35
N LEU A 120 -20.13 -15.45 -31.96
CA LEU A 120 -21.35 -16.02 -32.49
C LEU A 120 -20.97 -17.32 -33.23
N ASP A 121 -21.34 -18.46 -32.67
CA ASP A 121 -21.36 -19.74 -33.38
C ASP A 121 -22.58 -19.71 -34.31
N TYR A 122 -22.45 -18.95 -35.39
CA TYR A 122 -23.21 -19.22 -36.62
C TYR A 122 -22.36 -20.22 -37.40
N ASP A 123 -22.60 -21.50 -37.16
CA ASP A 123 -22.81 -22.52 -38.20
C ASP A 123 -22.73 -23.90 -37.56
N THR A 124 -23.89 -24.51 -37.34
CA THR A 124 -24.24 -25.79 -37.97
C THR A 124 -25.70 -26.09 -37.64
N GLU A 125 -26.59 -25.55 -38.48
CA GLU A 125 -27.78 -26.28 -38.89
C GLU A 125 -27.32 -27.70 -39.32
N ASP A 126 -27.73 -28.78 -38.65
CA ASP A 126 -28.10 -30.01 -39.37
C ASP A 126 -28.70 -31.17 -38.55
N GLU A 127 -28.47 -31.31 -37.23
CA GLU A 127 -28.72 -32.65 -36.63
C GLU A 127 -30.08 -32.86 -35.92
N LEU A 128 -30.90 -31.84 -35.70
CA LEU A 128 -32.10 -31.97 -34.85
C LEU A 128 -33.45 -32.13 -35.57
N PHE A 129 -33.49 -32.09 -36.91
CA PHE A 129 -34.73 -32.24 -37.69
C PHE A 129 -34.82 -33.50 -38.57
N SER A 130 -33.82 -34.39 -38.53
CA SER A 130 -33.81 -35.62 -39.36
C SER A 130 -34.53 -36.83 -38.72
N GLN A 131 -34.91 -36.78 -37.45
CA GLN A 131 -35.62 -37.90 -36.79
C GLN A 131 -37.10 -37.62 -36.56
N ARG A 132 -37.90 -37.45 -37.62
CA ARG A 132 -39.34 -37.74 -37.59
C ARG A 132 -39.81 -38.20 -38.97
N THR A 133 -39.57 -39.47 -39.27
CA THR A 133 -40.36 -40.21 -40.25
C THR A 133 -41.02 -41.43 -39.59
N PHE A 134 -42.29 -41.63 -39.95
CA PHE A 134 -43.15 -42.81 -39.78
C PHE A 134 -43.69 -43.16 -38.38
N THR A 135 -44.96 -42.80 -38.12
CA THR A 135 -46.15 -43.68 -38.30
C THR A 135 -47.42 -42.85 -38.23
#